data_AF-A0A851P7S8-F1
#
_entry.id   AF-A0A851P7S8-F1
#
_cell.length_a   1.000
_cell.length_b   1.000
_cell.length_c   1.000
_cell.angle_alpha   90.00
_cell.angle_beta   90.00
_cell.angle_gamma   90.00
#
_symmetry.space_group_name_H-M   'P 1'
#
loop_
_entity.id
_entity.type
_entity.pdbx_description
1 polymer ?
#
loop_
_entity_poly.entity_id
_entity_poly.type
_entity_poly.pdbx_seq_one_letter_code
_entity_poly.pdbx_strand_id
1 'polypeptide(L)'
;LENLQEAFDFSYKLYYQPGQDHSNDPQYMQQVQALQAKLQTLDRQRREVVAQIQQLLGRSETLRDFLQQELGAWRERQRRGCLGAPVDTCLLQLQTWFTALGEGLFQLLQLLRALAELRQKVTYERDPLQAEMPLLETRLQEQLTSLLQSAFVVEQQPCMPNTPKRPLVLRTASKFCTRARLLIRLYDRNHRMEATIHIDRDPPKTRGFRKFNILTSSSKTVLAGDSHREGLVCDFQYLTLKEQKGGGSGKGSRGSSEGPLVVTEELHLITFTLAYAYCGLELKLETCTLPFVIISNNNQLSSAWASVLWFNMLSTNPK
;
A
#
# COMPACT_ATOMS: atom_id res chain seq x y z
N LEU A 1 9.28 25.26 -17.48
CA LEU A 1 8.45 24.85 -18.63
C LEU A 1 7.22 25.75 -18.77
N GLU A 2 6.41 25.91 -17.72
CA GLU A 2 5.21 26.77 -17.72
C GLU A 2 5.46 28.20 -18.22
N ASN A 3 6.43 28.93 -17.64
CA ASN A 3 6.77 30.30 -18.10
C ASN A 3 7.14 30.37 -19.59
N LEU A 4 7.81 29.35 -20.14
CA LEU A 4 8.16 29.31 -21.57
C LEU A 4 6.90 29.16 -22.43
N GLN A 5 5.95 28.36 -21.95
CA GLN A 5 4.68 28.15 -22.62
C GLN A 5 3.77 29.37 -22.54
N GLU A 6 3.71 30.05 -21.40
CA GLU A 6 2.98 31.32 -21.25
C GLU A 6 3.56 32.41 -22.15
N ALA A 7 4.89 32.52 -22.22
CA ALA A 7 5.56 33.46 -23.10
C ALA A 7 5.29 33.15 -24.58
N PHE A 8 5.20 31.86 -24.95
CA PHE A 8 4.79 31.43 -26.28
C PHE A 8 3.32 31.78 -26.55
N ASP A 9 2.39 31.40 -25.67
CA ASP A 9 0.95 31.65 -25.81
C ASP A 9 0.62 33.14 -25.93
N PHE A 10 1.25 33.98 -25.10
CA PHE A 10 1.13 35.44 -25.22
C PHE A 10 1.59 35.94 -26.59
N SER A 11 2.76 35.48 -27.04
CA SER A 11 3.30 35.90 -28.34
C SER A 11 2.42 35.41 -29.49
N TYR A 12 1.92 34.17 -29.41
CA TYR A 12 1.07 33.58 -30.42
C TYR A 12 -0.23 34.37 -30.57
N LYS A 13 -0.88 34.70 -29.46
CA LYS A 13 -2.11 35.52 -29.44
C LYS A 13 -1.89 36.95 -29.96
N LEU A 14 -0.71 37.51 -29.72
CA LEU A 14 -0.38 38.87 -30.16
C LEU A 14 -0.13 38.95 -31.68
N TYR A 15 0.62 37.99 -32.22
CA TYR A 15 1.13 38.07 -33.60
C TYR A 15 0.35 37.22 -34.59
N TYR A 16 -0.33 36.14 -34.18
CA TYR A 16 -1.09 35.29 -35.08
C TYR A 16 -2.53 35.78 -35.23
N GLN A 17 -2.82 36.48 -36.32
CA GLN A 17 -4.17 36.93 -36.69
C GLN A 17 -4.72 36.09 -37.86
N PRO A 18 -5.62 35.12 -37.62
CA PRO A 18 -6.16 34.31 -38.69
C PRO A 18 -7.02 35.14 -39.66
N GLY A 19 -6.81 34.95 -40.97
CA GLY A 19 -7.64 35.55 -42.03
C GLY A 19 -7.12 36.85 -42.65
N GLN A 20 -5.95 37.35 -42.23
CA GLN A 20 -5.27 38.47 -42.89
C GLN A 20 -4.17 37.96 -43.84
N ASP A 21 -4.09 38.52 -45.04
CA ASP A 21 -3.09 38.16 -46.04
C ASP A 21 -1.78 38.91 -45.77
N HIS A 22 -0.88 38.27 -45.03
CA HIS A 22 0.44 38.81 -44.64
C HIS A 22 1.59 38.24 -45.47
N SER A 23 1.29 37.61 -46.60
CA SER A 23 2.25 36.84 -47.41
C SER A 23 3.47 37.66 -47.91
N ASN A 24 3.37 39.00 -47.94
CA ASN A 24 4.45 39.91 -48.33
C ASN A 24 4.97 40.84 -47.20
N ASP A 25 4.55 40.65 -45.94
CA ASP A 25 5.02 41.49 -44.82
C ASP A 25 6.29 40.92 -44.17
N PRO A 26 7.46 41.58 -44.31
CA PRO A 26 8.71 41.12 -43.71
C PRO A 26 8.68 41.10 -42.17
N GLN A 27 7.93 42.02 -41.55
CA GLN A 27 7.82 42.08 -40.10
C GLN A 27 7.00 40.91 -39.57
N TYR A 28 5.91 40.58 -40.25
CA TYR A 28 5.09 39.39 -39.93
C TYR A 28 5.90 38.09 -40.08
N MET A 29 6.66 37.93 -41.17
CA MET A 29 7.54 36.77 -41.35
C MET A 29 8.58 36.64 -40.23
N GLN A 30 9.17 37.75 -39.78
CA GLN A 30 10.12 37.75 -38.66
C GLN A 30 9.45 37.36 -37.33
N GLN A 31 8.21 37.81 -37.10
CA GLN A 31 7.43 37.42 -35.92
C GLN A 31 7.07 35.93 -35.92
N VAL A 32 6.67 35.38 -37.08
CA VAL A 32 6.41 33.94 -37.24
C VAL A 32 7.67 33.11 -36.97
N GLN A 33 8.83 33.52 -37.48
CA GLN A 33 10.11 32.88 -37.18
C GLN A 33 10.44 32.90 -35.67
N ALA A 34 10.20 34.03 -35.00
CA ALA A 34 10.39 34.14 -33.56
C ALA A 34 9.44 33.22 -32.76
N LEU A 35 8.17 33.09 -33.19
CA LEU A 35 7.22 32.15 -32.60
C LEU A 35 7.68 30.70 -32.78
N GLN A 36 8.17 30.35 -33.98
CA GLN A 36 8.67 29.01 -34.25
C GLN A 36 9.90 28.66 -33.41
N ALA A 37 10.83 29.62 -33.21
CA ALA A 37 11.97 29.43 -32.32
C ALA A 37 11.55 29.21 -30.85
N LYS A 38 10.52 29.94 -30.38
CA LYS A 38 9.94 29.73 -29.04
C LYS A 38 9.31 28.34 -28.92
N LEU A 39 8.56 27.90 -29.93
CA LEU A 39 7.94 26.57 -29.96
C LEU A 39 8.99 25.45 -29.97
N GLN A 40 10.05 25.58 -30.77
CA GLN A 40 11.18 24.63 -30.79
C GLN A 40 11.88 24.55 -29.42
N THR A 41 12.06 25.69 -28.75
CA THR A 41 12.60 25.73 -27.39
C THR A 41 11.66 25.00 -26.41
N LEU A 42 10.35 25.20 -26.54
CA LEU A 42 9.35 24.52 -25.72
C LEU A 42 9.37 23.00 -25.94
N ASP A 43 9.42 22.53 -27.20
CA ASP A 43 9.52 21.10 -27.54
C ASP A 43 10.78 20.47 -26.95
N ARG A 44 11.94 21.10 -27.14
CA ARG A 44 13.21 20.63 -26.55
C ARG A 44 13.09 20.46 -25.03
N GLN A 45 12.48 21.43 -24.35
CA GLN A 45 12.28 21.37 -22.90
C GLN A 45 11.26 20.30 -22.49
N ARG A 46 10.19 20.08 -23.25
CA ARG A 46 9.24 18.98 -22.98
C ARG A 46 9.92 17.62 -23.14
N ARG A 47 10.72 17.41 -24.18
CA ARG A 47 11.50 16.17 -24.38
C ARG A 47 12.47 15.91 -23.23
N GLU A 48 13.17 16.97 -22.80
CA GLU A 48 14.10 16.89 -21.68
C GLU A 48 13.39 16.50 -20.36
N VAL A 49 12.26 17.13 -20.05
CA VAL A 49 11.46 16.79 -18.86
C VAL A 49 10.97 15.36 -18.92
N VAL A 50 10.44 14.91 -20.06
CA VAL A 50 9.98 13.52 -20.25
C VAL A 50 11.12 12.53 -20.03
N ALA A 51 12.30 12.78 -20.60
CA ALA A 51 13.47 11.92 -20.41
C ALA A 51 13.93 11.86 -18.94
N GLN A 52 13.91 13.01 -18.23
CA GLN A 52 14.23 13.05 -16.80
C GLN A 52 13.22 12.27 -15.96
N ILE A 53 11.91 12.36 -16.26
CA ILE A 53 10.88 11.57 -15.57
C ILE A 53 11.09 10.07 -15.82
N GLN A 54 11.36 9.66 -17.05
CA GLN A 54 11.67 8.26 -17.37
C GLN A 54 12.85 7.72 -16.56
N GLN A 55 13.91 8.53 -16.42
CA GLN A 55 15.10 8.18 -15.64
C GLN A 55 14.79 8.12 -14.13
N LEU A 56 14.03 9.08 -13.61
CA LEU A 56 13.63 9.11 -12.19
C LEU A 56 12.77 7.89 -11.85
N LEU A 57 11.80 7.53 -12.69
CA LEU A 57 11.01 6.32 -12.51
C LEU A 57 11.88 5.06 -12.51
N GLY A 58 12.92 4.99 -13.34
CA GLY A 58 13.88 3.88 -13.33
C GLY A 58 14.70 3.79 -12.04
N ARG A 59 15.16 4.92 -11.50
CA ARG A 59 15.87 4.96 -10.22
C ARG A 59 14.94 4.59 -9.05
N SER A 60 13.69 5.05 -9.10
CA SER A 60 12.66 4.72 -8.11
C SER A 60 12.34 3.23 -8.08
N GLU A 61 12.35 2.54 -9.22
CA GLU A 61 12.25 1.06 -9.29
C GLU A 61 13.40 0.38 -8.55
N THR A 62 14.64 0.77 -8.81
CA THR A 62 15.82 0.21 -8.10
C THR A 62 15.69 0.41 -6.59
N LEU A 63 15.26 1.59 -6.14
CA LEU A 63 15.05 1.88 -4.72
C LEU A 63 13.90 1.05 -4.13
N ARG A 64 12.78 0.93 -4.84
CA ARG A 64 11.65 0.09 -4.41
C ARG A 64 12.10 -1.36 -4.22
N ASP A 65 12.86 -1.91 -5.15
CA ASP A 65 13.31 -3.31 -5.08
C ASP A 65 14.26 -3.52 -3.88
N PHE A 66 15.14 -2.56 -3.59
CA PHE A 66 15.93 -2.54 -2.36
C PHE A 66 15.04 -2.52 -1.11
N LEU A 67 14.03 -1.65 -1.06
CA LEU A 67 13.11 -1.59 0.08
C LEU A 67 12.31 -2.88 0.27
N GLN A 68 11.96 -3.58 -0.81
CA GLN A 68 11.30 -4.87 -0.73
C GLN A 68 12.22 -5.93 -0.09
N GLN A 69 13.52 -5.92 -0.39
CA GLN A 69 14.50 -6.80 0.24
C GLN A 69 14.64 -6.51 1.74
N GLU A 70 14.81 -5.24 2.10
CA GLU A 70 14.92 -4.81 3.50
C GLU A 70 13.65 -5.12 4.30
N LEU A 71 12.48 -4.94 3.67
CA LEU A 71 11.21 -5.33 4.26
C LEU A 71 11.10 -6.84 4.45
N GLY A 72 11.56 -7.64 3.48
CA GLY A 72 11.65 -9.10 3.59
C GLY A 72 12.51 -9.53 4.78
N ALA A 73 13.69 -8.91 4.93
CA ALA A 73 14.58 -9.16 6.06
C ALA A 73 13.94 -8.75 7.41
N TRP A 74 13.17 -7.66 7.44
CA TRP A 74 12.39 -7.30 8.63
C TRP A 74 11.28 -8.30 8.94
N ARG A 75 10.52 -8.78 7.94
CA ARG A 75 9.49 -9.82 8.14
C ARG A 75 10.10 -11.09 8.73
N GLU A 76 11.28 -11.46 8.26
CA GLU A 76 12.02 -12.61 8.80
C GLU A 76 12.42 -12.41 10.27
N ARG A 77 12.96 -11.23 10.59
CA ARG A 77 13.26 -10.87 12.00
C ARG A 77 11.99 -10.89 12.84
N GLN A 78 10.88 -10.33 12.37
CA GLN A 78 9.62 -10.35 13.12
C GLN A 78 9.13 -11.77 13.37
N ARG A 79 9.18 -12.65 12.36
CA ARG A 79 8.82 -14.07 12.48
C ARG A 79 9.66 -14.74 13.57
N ARG A 80 10.98 -14.61 13.51
CA ARG A 80 11.89 -15.15 14.53
C ARG A 80 11.65 -14.55 15.92
N GLY A 81 11.35 -13.26 15.99
CA GLY A 81 10.99 -12.58 17.23
C GLY A 81 9.73 -13.14 17.88
N CYS A 82 8.72 -13.50 17.06
CA CYS A 82 7.53 -14.18 17.56
C CYS A 82 7.85 -15.54 18.20
N LEU A 83 8.90 -16.22 17.74
CA LEU A 83 9.38 -17.51 18.29
C LEU A 83 10.32 -17.34 19.50
N GLY A 84 10.54 -16.09 19.96
CA GLY A 84 11.35 -15.78 21.14
C GLY A 84 12.81 -15.44 20.84
N ALA A 85 13.21 -15.27 19.57
CA ALA A 85 14.56 -14.81 19.26
C ALA A 85 14.77 -13.35 19.73
N PRO A 86 15.94 -13.01 20.30
CA PRO A 86 16.26 -11.63 20.69
C PRO A 86 16.63 -10.82 19.45
N VAL A 87 15.64 -10.31 18.74
CA VAL A 87 15.81 -9.56 17.49
C VAL A 87 15.13 -8.20 17.58
N ASP A 88 15.76 -7.19 16.98
CA ASP A 88 15.13 -5.89 16.81
C ASP A 88 14.11 -5.94 15.66
N THR A 89 12.90 -5.47 15.93
CA THR A 89 11.77 -5.39 14.99
C THR A 89 11.30 -3.94 14.78
N CYS A 90 12.11 -2.96 15.17
CA CYS A 90 11.83 -1.55 14.96
C CYS A 90 11.61 -1.23 13.47
N LEU A 91 10.51 -0.54 13.18
CA LEU A 91 10.10 -0.15 11.82
C LEU A 91 10.52 1.29 11.45
N LEU A 92 11.11 2.06 12.37
CA LEU A 92 11.34 3.49 12.16
C LEU A 92 12.19 3.79 10.92
N GLN A 93 13.26 3.03 10.71
CA GLN A 93 14.14 3.23 9.56
C GLN A 93 13.44 2.89 8.24
N LEU A 94 12.73 1.75 8.19
CA LEU A 94 11.92 1.38 7.03
C LEU A 94 10.85 2.43 6.75
N GLN A 95 10.15 2.91 7.79
CA GLN A 95 9.13 3.95 7.64
C GLN A 95 9.72 5.22 7.01
N THR A 96 10.90 5.65 7.44
CA THR A 96 11.59 6.81 6.85
C THR A 96 11.88 6.59 5.37
N TRP A 97 12.44 5.45 4.98
CA TRP A 97 12.78 5.18 3.58
C TRP A 97 11.54 5.01 2.69
N PHE A 98 10.53 4.27 3.16
CA PHE A 98 9.26 4.10 2.45
C PHE A 98 8.55 5.44 2.28
N THR A 99 8.53 6.28 3.31
CA THR A 99 7.92 7.62 3.24
C THR A 99 8.66 8.51 2.24
N ALA A 100 9.99 8.56 2.28
CA ALA A 100 10.78 9.37 1.35
C ALA A 100 10.59 8.96 -0.12
N LEU A 101 10.56 7.65 -0.41
CA LEU A 101 10.25 7.17 -1.76
C LEU A 101 8.81 7.51 -2.16
N GLY A 102 7.85 7.30 -1.24
CA GLY A 102 6.46 7.67 -1.45
C GLY A 102 6.29 9.15 -1.78
N GLU A 103 6.94 10.05 -1.04
CA GLU A 103 6.92 11.49 -1.29
C GLU A 103 7.40 11.82 -2.70
N GLY A 104 8.53 11.26 -3.12
CA GLY A 104 9.06 11.46 -4.47
C GLY A 104 8.09 10.97 -5.56
N LEU A 105 7.46 9.80 -5.39
CA LEU A 105 6.49 9.28 -6.35
C LEU A 105 5.19 10.11 -6.39
N PHE A 106 4.70 10.59 -5.25
CA PHE A 106 3.52 11.46 -5.23
C PHE A 106 3.81 12.86 -5.79
N GLN A 107 5.02 13.39 -5.60
CA GLN A 107 5.47 14.61 -6.28
C GLN A 107 5.52 14.41 -7.80
N LEU A 108 6.03 13.27 -8.28
CA LEU A 108 5.96 12.91 -9.71
C LEU A 108 4.51 12.82 -10.20
N LEU A 109 3.59 12.29 -9.39
CA LEU A 109 2.17 12.23 -9.76
C LEU A 109 1.56 13.63 -9.95
N GLN A 110 1.87 14.58 -9.07
CA GLN A 110 1.43 15.96 -9.23
C GLN A 110 2.10 16.63 -10.45
N LEU A 111 3.38 16.35 -10.69
CA LEU A 111 4.10 16.88 -11.85
C LEU A 111 3.48 16.38 -13.16
N LEU A 112 3.14 15.09 -13.26
CA LEU A 112 2.46 14.53 -14.45
C LEU A 112 1.10 15.21 -14.68
N ARG A 113 0.32 15.48 -13.63
CA ARG A 113 -0.94 16.23 -13.75
C ARG A 113 -0.72 17.66 -14.25
N ALA A 114 0.27 18.37 -13.72
CA ALA A 114 0.61 19.72 -14.20
C ALA A 114 1.06 19.70 -15.67
N LEU A 115 1.83 18.70 -16.10
CA LEU A 115 2.22 18.52 -17.50
C LEU A 115 1.02 18.23 -18.40
N ALA A 116 0.03 17.47 -17.92
CA ALA A 116 -1.21 17.24 -18.64
C ALA A 116 -2.01 18.54 -18.85
N GLU A 117 -2.08 19.41 -17.84
CA GLU A 117 -2.69 20.75 -17.98
C GLU A 117 -1.93 21.64 -18.97
N LEU A 118 -0.60 21.62 -18.94
CA LEU A 118 0.22 22.33 -19.94
C LEU A 118 -0.03 21.79 -21.36
N ARG A 119 -0.18 20.48 -21.51
CA ARG A 119 -0.53 19.87 -22.81
C ARG A 119 -1.90 20.32 -23.31
N GLN A 120 -2.90 20.43 -22.42
CA GLN A 120 -4.23 20.93 -22.80
C GLN A 120 -4.19 22.36 -23.35
N LYS A 121 -3.31 23.21 -22.81
CA LYS A 121 -3.14 24.60 -23.25
C LYS A 121 -2.43 24.71 -24.61
N VAL A 122 -1.36 23.93 -24.83
CA VAL A 122 -0.56 23.95 -26.07
C VAL A 122 -0.15 22.53 -26.45
N THR A 123 -0.50 22.10 -27.66
CA THR A 123 -0.07 20.82 -28.24
C THR A 123 0.19 20.98 -29.74
N TYR A 124 0.85 19.99 -30.34
CA TYR A 124 1.31 20.02 -31.73
C TYR A 124 1.64 18.61 -32.24
N GLU A 125 1.93 18.49 -33.54
CA GLU A 125 2.31 17.20 -34.13
C GLU A 125 3.59 16.66 -33.46
N ARG A 126 3.55 15.40 -33.01
CA ARG A 126 4.68 14.73 -32.33
C ARG A 126 5.09 15.36 -30.99
N ASP A 127 4.13 15.99 -30.30
CA ASP A 127 4.28 16.45 -28.92
C ASP A 127 4.66 15.28 -27.99
N PRO A 128 5.82 15.32 -27.33
CA PRO A 128 6.25 14.24 -26.44
C PRO A 128 5.30 14.06 -25.24
N LEU A 129 4.61 15.13 -24.80
CA LEU A 129 3.59 15.02 -23.74
C LEU A 129 2.32 14.31 -24.22
N GLN A 130 2.08 14.21 -25.52
CA GLN A 130 0.99 13.41 -26.06
C GLN A 130 1.41 11.94 -26.19
N ALA A 131 2.61 11.68 -26.70
CA ALA A 131 3.08 10.33 -26.98
C ALA A 131 3.44 9.52 -25.72
N GLU A 132 4.15 10.13 -24.77
CA GLU A 132 4.82 9.40 -23.68
C GLU A 132 4.02 9.41 -22.36
N MET A 133 3.20 10.44 -22.14
CA MET A 133 2.48 10.63 -20.86
C MET A 133 1.65 9.42 -20.41
N PRO A 134 0.84 8.74 -21.26
CA PRO A 134 0.04 7.60 -20.82
C PRO A 134 0.89 6.45 -20.26
N LEU A 135 2.06 6.21 -20.86
CA LEU A 135 3.02 5.19 -20.40
C LEU A 135 3.67 5.58 -19.07
N LEU A 136 4.04 6.86 -18.90
CA LEU A 136 4.59 7.38 -17.65
C LEU A 136 3.60 7.30 -16.50
N GLU A 137 2.34 7.67 -16.74
CA GLU A 137 1.26 7.62 -15.75
C GLU A 137 0.99 6.18 -15.32
N THR A 138 0.86 5.26 -16.28
CA THR A 138 0.65 3.82 -16.00
C THR A 138 1.79 3.26 -15.15
N ARG A 139 3.04 3.50 -15.58
CA ARG A 139 4.23 3.02 -14.85
C ARG A 139 4.31 3.60 -13.44
N LEU A 140 4.04 4.90 -13.27
CA LEU A 140 4.01 5.52 -11.95
C LEU A 140 2.91 4.94 -11.06
N GLN A 141 1.72 4.72 -11.60
CA GLN A 141 0.59 4.15 -10.87
C GLN A 141 0.88 2.72 -10.40
N GLU A 142 1.52 1.90 -11.25
CA GLU A 142 1.97 0.56 -10.88
C GLU A 142 3.01 0.60 -9.75
N GLN A 143 4.00 1.50 -9.85
CA GLN A 143 5.02 1.70 -8.81
C GLN A 143 4.39 2.13 -7.47
N LEU A 144 3.50 3.13 -7.48
CA LEU A 144 2.79 3.59 -6.29
C LEU A 144 1.94 2.48 -5.67
N THR A 145 1.20 1.73 -6.51
CA THR A 145 0.36 0.61 -6.05
C THR A 145 1.20 -0.47 -5.39
N SER A 146 2.27 -0.91 -6.04
CA SER A 146 3.20 -1.91 -5.50
C SER A 146 3.85 -1.45 -4.18
N LEU A 147 4.32 -0.21 -4.14
CA LEU A 147 4.95 0.36 -2.95
C LEU A 147 3.95 0.42 -1.78
N LEU A 148 2.75 0.98 -1.99
CA LEU A 148 1.72 1.10 -0.96
C LEU A 148 1.23 -0.25 -0.45
N GLN A 149 1.01 -1.22 -1.35
CA GLN A 149 0.62 -2.58 -0.96
C GLN A 149 1.70 -3.25 -0.10
N SER A 150 2.97 -3.15 -0.50
CA SER A 150 4.08 -3.73 0.27
C SER A 150 4.29 -3.04 1.63
N ALA A 151 4.05 -1.73 1.70
CA ALA A 151 4.23 -0.89 2.89
C ALA A 151 3.19 -1.14 4.00
N PHE A 152 2.08 -1.82 3.71
CA PHE A 152 1.08 -2.15 4.73
C PHE A 152 1.44 -3.48 5.41
N VAL A 153 1.83 -3.41 6.67
CA VAL A 153 2.42 -4.53 7.42
C VAL A 153 1.72 -4.75 8.75
N VAL A 154 1.69 -5.99 9.22
CA VAL A 154 1.31 -6.28 10.61
C VAL A 154 2.51 -6.01 11.50
N GLU A 155 2.50 -4.91 12.26
CA GLU A 155 3.57 -4.53 13.18
C GLU A 155 3.56 -5.41 14.44
N GLN A 156 2.37 -5.68 14.99
CA GLN A 156 2.19 -6.54 16.15
C GLN A 156 1.27 -7.71 15.80
N GLN A 157 1.86 -8.90 15.77
CA GLN A 157 1.14 -10.15 15.55
C GLN A 157 0.12 -10.42 16.68
N PRO A 158 -0.97 -11.17 16.41
CA PRO A 158 -1.98 -11.48 17.41
C PRO A 158 -1.40 -12.07 18.68
N CYS A 159 -1.68 -11.44 19.82
CA CYS A 159 -1.14 -11.86 21.10
C CYS A 159 -2.11 -11.57 22.24
N MET A 160 -2.22 -12.49 23.20
CA MET A 160 -2.99 -12.29 24.42
C MET A 160 -2.11 -11.65 25.51
N PRO A 161 -2.59 -10.63 26.24
CA PRO A 161 -1.82 -9.95 27.28
C PRO A 161 -1.33 -10.86 28.41
N ASN A 162 -2.05 -11.95 28.69
CA ASN A 162 -1.72 -12.92 29.73
C ASN A 162 -0.67 -13.96 29.29
N THR A 163 -0.38 -14.10 28.00
CA THR A 163 0.62 -15.03 27.46
C THR A 163 1.55 -14.34 26.44
N PRO A 164 2.25 -13.25 26.83
CA PRO A 164 3.03 -12.44 25.90
C PRO A 164 4.20 -13.19 25.26
N LYS A 165 4.69 -14.26 25.91
CA LYS A 165 5.77 -15.12 25.41
C LYS A 165 5.32 -16.14 24.36
N ARG A 166 4.02 -16.23 24.07
CA ARG A 166 3.43 -17.16 23.09
C ARG A 166 2.45 -16.40 22.19
N PRO A 167 2.94 -15.47 21.33
CA PRO A 167 2.11 -14.87 20.31
C PRO A 167 1.60 -15.95 19.35
N LEU A 168 0.59 -15.64 18.53
CA LEU A 168 0.00 -16.56 17.55
C LEU A 168 -0.67 -17.82 18.13
N VAL A 169 -0.90 -17.87 19.45
CA VAL A 169 -1.84 -18.82 20.05
C VAL A 169 -2.92 -18.04 20.77
N LEU A 170 -4.14 -18.09 20.25
CA LEU A 170 -5.28 -17.36 20.78
C LEU A 170 -6.25 -18.31 21.45
N ARG A 171 -6.86 -17.88 22.56
CA ARG A 171 -7.92 -18.63 23.22
C ARG A 171 -9.27 -17.99 22.96
N THR A 172 -10.27 -18.81 22.63
CA THR A 172 -11.66 -18.35 22.51
C THR A 172 -12.11 -17.61 23.78
N ALA A 173 -12.96 -16.60 23.61
CA ALA A 173 -13.45 -15.75 24.70
C ALA A 173 -12.37 -14.97 25.49
N SER A 174 -11.10 -15.05 25.09
CA SER A 174 -10.01 -14.27 25.70
C SER A 174 -9.68 -13.05 24.87
N LYS A 175 -9.30 -11.96 25.55
CA LYS A 175 -8.92 -10.72 24.90
C LYS A 175 -7.53 -10.84 24.30
N PHE A 176 -7.37 -10.36 23.07
CA PHE A 176 -6.08 -10.24 22.40
C PHE A 176 -5.96 -8.88 21.70
N CYS A 177 -4.75 -8.57 21.24
CA CYS A 177 -4.49 -7.39 20.42
C CYS A 177 -3.69 -7.77 19.18
N THR A 178 -3.80 -6.94 18.14
CA THR A 178 -2.97 -6.98 16.95
C THR A 178 -2.95 -5.59 16.31
N ARG A 179 -1.86 -5.26 15.64
CA ARG A 179 -1.63 -3.92 15.09
C ARG A 179 -1.06 -4.01 13.69
N ALA A 180 -1.66 -3.30 12.75
CA ALA A 180 -1.09 -3.03 11.45
C ALA A 180 -0.57 -1.60 11.35
N ARG A 181 0.43 -1.38 10.49
CA ARG A 181 1.06 -0.09 10.20
C ARG A 181 1.22 0.07 8.70
N LEU A 182 0.93 1.27 8.20
CA LEU A 182 1.38 1.70 6.88
C LEU A 182 2.72 2.43 7.04
N LEU A 183 3.76 1.93 6.38
CA LEU A 183 5.13 2.49 6.46
C LEU A 183 5.28 3.82 5.71
N ILE A 184 4.33 4.17 4.85
CA ILE A 184 4.29 5.45 4.15
C ILE A 184 3.43 6.42 4.96
N ARG A 185 4.02 7.46 5.54
CA ARG A 185 3.32 8.44 6.38
C ARG A 185 2.72 9.60 5.54
N LEU A 186 1.96 9.26 4.51
CA LEU A 186 1.30 10.23 3.63
C LEU A 186 -0.21 10.09 3.74
N TYR A 187 -0.86 11.15 4.23
CA TYR A 187 -2.30 11.20 4.43
C TYR A 187 -2.79 12.65 4.34
N ASP A 188 -4.07 12.82 4.01
CA ASP A 188 -4.75 14.10 4.14
C ASP A 188 -5.38 14.18 5.54
N ARG A 189 -5.09 15.25 6.28
CA ARG A 189 -5.67 15.49 7.61
C ARG A 189 -7.20 15.62 7.57
N ASN A 190 -7.74 16.03 6.43
CA ASN A 190 -9.18 16.21 6.25
C ASN A 190 -9.88 14.92 5.80
N HIS A 191 -9.13 13.91 5.35
CA HIS A 191 -9.67 12.66 4.85
C HIS A 191 -9.39 11.51 5.82
N ARG A 192 -10.45 10.97 6.43
CA ARG A 192 -10.33 9.88 7.39
C ARG A 192 -10.22 8.55 6.65
N MET A 193 -9.14 7.82 6.89
CA MET A 193 -9.00 6.44 6.39
C MET A 193 -9.59 5.44 7.38
N GLU A 194 -10.21 4.39 6.86
CA GLU A 194 -10.83 3.32 7.64
C GLU A 194 -10.10 2.00 7.43
N ALA A 195 -9.74 1.35 8.54
CA ALA A 195 -9.16 0.02 8.55
C ALA A 195 -10.18 -1.00 9.08
N THR A 196 -10.26 -2.16 8.44
CA THR A 196 -11.11 -3.27 8.87
C THR A 196 -10.32 -4.57 9.00
N ILE A 197 -10.73 -5.43 9.93
CA ILE A 197 -10.14 -6.75 10.15
C ILE A 197 -11.16 -7.86 9.88
N HIS A 198 -10.68 -8.91 9.23
CA HIS A 198 -11.46 -10.10 8.87
C HIS A 198 -10.68 -11.33 9.29
N ILE A 199 -11.36 -12.31 9.90
CA ILE A 199 -10.76 -13.61 10.18
C ILE A 199 -11.16 -14.59 9.08
N ASP A 200 -10.18 -15.32 8.55
CA ASP A 200 -10.35 -16.35 7.53
C ASP A 200 -11.26 -15.91 6.37
N ARG A 201 -10.97 -14.74 5.78
CA ARG A 201 -11.76 -14.17 4.68
C ARG A 201 -11.90 -15.14 3.50
N ASP A 202 -10.82 -15.87 3.20
CA ASP A 202 -10.74 -16.91 2.19
C ASP A 202 -10.35 -18.24 2.86
N PRO A 203 -11.28 -18.92 3.56
CA PRO A 203 -10.96 -20.10 4.35
C PRO A 203 -10.65 -21.31 3.43
N PRO A 204 -9.77 -22.23 3.86
CA PRO A 204 -9.55 -23.48 3.15
C PRO A 204 -10.87 -24.23 2.91
N LYS A 205 -11.02 -24.86 1.75
CA LYS A 205 -12.21 -25.69 1.42
C LYS A 205 -12.19 -27.05 2.12
N THR A 206 -11.34 -27.22 3.12
CA THR A 206 -11.17 -28.46 3.87
C THR A 206 -12.39 -28.72 4.75
N ARG A 207 -12.94 -29.94 4.68
CA ARG A 207 -14.06 -30.36 5.52
C ARG A 207 -13.66 -30.27 6.99
N GLY A 208 -14.48 -29.61 7.80
CA GLY A 208 -14.26 -29.50 9.25
C GLY A 208 -13.35 -28.34 9.70
N PHE A 209 -12.91 -27.45 8.80
CA PHE A 209 -12.25 -26.19 9.19
C PHE A 209 -13.22 -25.35 10.04
N ARG A 210 -12.82 -25.01 11.27
CA ARG A 210 -13.62 -24.26 12.22
C ARG A 210 -13.64 -22.79 11.80
N LYS A 211 -14.79 -22.16 12.03
CA LYS A 211 -14.98 -20.75 11.69
C LYS A 211 -15.16 -19.95 12.96
N PHE A 212 -14.64 -18.73 12.96
CA PHE A 212 -14.67 -17.84 14.11
C PHE A 212 -15.20 -16.47 13.74
N ASN A 213 -15.81 -15.80 14.71
CA ASN A 213 -16.21 -14.41 14.62
C ASN A 213 -15.38 -13.56 15.56
N ILE A 214 -15.00 -12.37 15.10
CA ILE A 214 -14.51 -11.28 15.95
C ILE A 214 -15.73 -10.58 16.55
N LEU A 215 -15.85 -10.56 17.88
CA LEU A 215 -17.04 -10.04 18.58
C LEU A 215 -17.01 -8.53 18.89
N THR A 216 -15.87 -7.89 18.69
CA THR A 216 -15.67 -6.44 18.91
C THR A 216 -15.77 -5.68 17.59
N SER A 217 -15.68 -4.35 17.63
CA SER A 217 -15.58 -3.54 16.41
C SER A 217 -14.47 -4.08 15.51
N SER A 218 -14.85 -4.55 14.32
CA SER A 218 -13.94 -5.01 13.27
C SER A 218 -13.49 -3.87 12.37
N SER A 219 -13.98 -2.65 12.61
CA SER A 219 -13.54 -1.43 11.93
C SER A 219 -12.99 -0.40 12.92
N LYS A 220 -12.00 0.38 12.46
CA LYS A 220 -11.40 1.50 13.18
C LYS A 220 -10.87 2.55 12.22
N THR A 221 -11.07 3.82 12.51
CA THR A 221 -10.35 4.91 11.83
C THR A 221 -8.86 4.82 12.13
N VAL A 222 -8.03 4.97 11.09
CA VAL A 222 -6.57 5.01 11.25
C VAL A 222 -6.18 6.20 12.12
N LEU A 223 -5.35 5.95 13.12
CA LEU A 223 -4.77 7.01 13.93
C LEU A 223 -3.47 7.44 13.27
N ALA A 224 -3.43 8.68 12.80
CA ALA A 224 -2.18 9.37 12.51
C ALA A 224 -1.76 10.04 13.81
N GLY A 225 -0.66 9.60 14.42
CA GLY A 225 -0.15 10.35 15.57
C GLY A 225 0.66 11.55 15.13
N ASP A 226 0.78 12.49 16.07
CA ASP A 226 1.35 13.80 15.84
C ASP A 226 2.89 13.74 15.79
N SER A 227 3.50 12.75 16.45
CA SER A 227 4.95 12.58 16.50
C SER A 227 5.52 11.79 15.31
N HIS A 228 6.79 12.00 14.98
CA HIS A 228 7.49 11.20 13.96
C HIS A 228 7.55 9.70 14.26
N ARG A 229 7.32 9.30 15.52
CA ARG A 229 7.28 7.90 15.96
C ARG A 229 5.90 7.26 15.76
N GLU A 230 4.86 8.08 15.74
CA GLU A 230 3.49 7.63 15.50
C GLU A 230 3.19 7.68 13.99
N GLY A 231 3.40 6.55 13.33
CA GLY A 231 3.04 6.37 11.93
C GLY A 231 1.53 6.25 11.75
N LEU A 232 1.11 5.80 10.57
CA LEU A 232 -0.28 5.45 10.29
C LEU A 232 -0.59 4.06 10.84
N VAL A 233 -1.21 4.02 12.02
CA VAL A 233 -1.37 2.79 12.81
C VAL A 233 -2.84 2.40 12.96
N CYS A 234 -3.09 1.11 12.74
CA CYS A 234 -4.37 0.45 12.92
C CYS A 234 -4.28 -0.47 14.13
N ASP A 235 -4.44 0.08 15.34
CA ASP A 235 -4.28 -0.67 16.58
C ASP A 235 -5.61 -1.25 17.06
N PHE A 236 -5.78 -2.58 16.99
CA PHE A 236 -6.97 -3.27 17.46
C PHE A 236 -6.69 -3.95 18.80
N GLN A 237 -7.31 -3.42 19.84
CA GLN A 237 -7.15 -3.89 21.22
C GLN A 237 -8.45 -4.55 21.70
N TYR A 238 -8.31 -5.46 22.67
CA TYR A 238 -9.43 -6.14 23.34
C TYR A 238 -10.32 -6.97 22.40
N LEU A 239 -9.78 -7.42 21.26
CA LEU A 239 -10.46 -8.32 20.34
C LEU A 239 -10.79 -9.64 21.02
N THR A 240 -11.89 -10.28 20.64
CA THR A 240 -12.30 -11.58 21.19
C THR A 240 -12.87 -12.46 20.09
N LEU A 241 -12.45 -13.74 20.06
CA LEU A 241 -12.94 -14.73 19.10
C LEU A 241 -14.03 -15.62 19.72
N LYS A 242 -15.07 -15.90 18.93
CA LYS A 242 -16.11 -16.89 19.24
C LYS A 242 -16.29 -17.84 18.07
N GLU A 243 -16.26 -19.12 18.36
CA GLU A 243 -16.50 -20.17 17.38
C GLU A 243 -17.94 -20.11 16.85
N GLN A 244 -18.07 -20.20 15.53
CA GLN A 244 -19.35 -20.37 14.85
C GLN A 244 -19.79 -21.83 14.99
N LYS A 245 -20.81 -22.09 15.81
CA LYS A 245 -21.44 -23.41 15.86
C LYS A 245 -22.28 -23.57 14.58
N GLY A 246 -21.99 -24.60 13.79
CA GLY A 246 -22.74 -24.90 12.58
C GLY A 246 -24.25 -25.02 12.86
N GLY A 247 -25.07 -24.39 12.03
CA GLY A 247 -26.52 -24.46 12.10
C GLY A 247 -27.03 -25.84 11.68
N GLY A 248 -26.96 -26.81 12.59
CA GLY A 248 -27.54 -28.14 12.45
C GLY A 248 -28.32 -28.48 13.70
N SER A 249 -29.58 -28.08 13.75
CA SER A 249 -30.55 -28.57 14.72
C SER A 249 -30.78 -30.07 14.48
N GLY A 250 -30.10 -30.92 15.23
CA GLY A 250 -30.26 -32.37 15.10
C GLY A 250 -29.44 -33.14 16.12
N LYS A 251 -30.15 -33.79 17.04
CA LYS A 251 -29.64 -34.73 18.04
C LYS A 251 -28.87 -35.84 17.32
N GLY A 252 -27.54 -35.77 17.28
CA GLY A 252 -26.69 -36.79 16.63
C GLY A 252 -25.45 -36.31 15.87
N SER A 253 -25.19 -35.00 15.74
CA SER A 253 -24.01 -34.49 15.01
C SER A 253 -22.70 -34.60 15.82
N ARG A 254 -22.27 -35.81 16.17
CA ARG A 254 -20.89 -36.08 16.63
C ARG A 254 -19.87 -36.10 15.48
N GLY A 255 -20.29 -35.95 14.22
CA GLY A 255 -19.44 -36.14 13.03
C GLY A 255 -19.22 -34.91 12.13
N SER A 256 -19.60 -33.70 12.55
CA SER A 256 -19.35 -32.47 11.76
C SER A 256 -18.07 -31.73 12.15
N SER A 257 -17.48 -32.06 13.30
CA SER A 257 -16.30 -31.41 13.90
C SER A 257 -15.04 -32.27 13.90
N GLU A 258 -15.10 -33.50 13.36
CA GLU A 258 -13.91 -34.27 13.01
C GLU A 258 -13.41 -33.78 11.65
N GLY A 259 -12.77 -32.62 11.66
CA GLY A 259 -11.88 -32.24 10.57
C GLY A 259 -10.68 -33.18 10.52
N PRO A 260 -9.97 -33.29 9.38
CA PRO A 260 -8.78 -34.13 9.26
C PRO A 260 -7.61 -33.63 10.13
N LEU A 261 -7.65 -32.37 10.60
CA LEU A 261 -6.62 -31.76 11.43
C LEU A 261 -7.08 -31.69 12.89
N VAL A 262 -6.14 -31.91 13.80
CA VAL A 262 -6.37 -31.67 15.23
C VAL A 262 -6.53 -30.16 15.45
N VAL A 263 -7.38 -29.77 16.41
CA VAL A 263 -7.64 -28.37 16.80
C VAL A 263 -6.37 -27.51 16.93
N THR A 264 -5.25 -28.11 17.36
CA THR A 264 -3.98 -27.42 17.60
C THR A 264 -3.11 -27.27 16.36
N GLU A 265 -3.47 -27.87 15.23
CA GLU A 265 -2.76 -27.81 13.94
C GLU A 265 -3.51 -26.96 12.91
N GLU A 266 -4.75 -26.58 13.22
CA GLU A 266 -5.54 -25.68 12.39
C GLU A 266 -5.00 -24.25 12.49
N LEU A 267 -4.63 -23.70 11.33
CA LEU A 267 -4.04 -22.38 11.18
C LEU A 267 -5.06 -21.40 10.62
N HIS A 268 -5.15 -20.24 11.27
CA HIS A 268 -6.04 -19.15 10.93
C HIS A 268 -5.26 -17.89 10.58
N LEU A 269 -5.94 -16.98 9.87
CA LEU A 269 -5.39 -15.69 9.46
C LEU A 269 -6.34 -14.55 9.81
N ILE A 270 -5.77 -13.43 10.25
CA ILE A 270 -6.47 -12.15 10.30
C ILE A 270 -5.95 -11.30 9.15
N THR A 271 -6.86 -10.90 8.28
CA THR A 271 -6.63 -9.98 7.18
C THR A 271 -7.03 -8.59 7.60
N PHE A 272 -6.09 -7.66 7.53
CA PHE A 272 -6.35 -6.23 7.63
C PHE A 272 -6.60 -5.68 6.24
N THR A 273 -7.59 -4.82 6.10
CA THR A 273 -7.77 -3.99 4.91
C THR A 273 -7.83 -2.53 5.30
N LEU A 274 -7.29 -1.67 4.45
CA LEU A 274 -7.25 -0.22 4.66
C LEU A 274 -7.70 0.48 3.37
N ALA A 275 -8.75 1.30 3.48
CA ALA A 275 -9.13 2.22 2.41
C ALA A 275 -8.18 3.43 2.43
N TYR A 276 -7.14 3.38 1.61
CA TYR A 276 -6.15 4.43 1.48
C TYR A 276 -6.59 5.46 0.44
N ALA A 277 -6.53 6.73 0.79
CA ALA A 277 -6.84 7.84 -0.10
C ALA A 277 -5.85 8.98 0.14
N TYR A 278 -5.10 9.37 -0.90
CA TYR A 278 -4.14 10.48 -0.82
C TYR A 278 -3.88 11.05 -2.21
N CYS A 279 -3.90 12.39 -2.33
CA CYS A 279 -3.66 13.10 -3.59
C CYS A 279 -4.49 12.58 -4.78
N GLY A 280 -5.75 12.19 -4.55
CA GLY A 280 -6.63 11.64 -5.60
C GLY A 280 -6.29 10.23 -6.07
N LEU A 281 -5.34 9.54 -5.41
CA LEU A 281 -5.14 8.10 -5.55
C LEU A 281 -5.95 7.39 -4.46
N GLU A 282 -6.82 6.46 -4.86
CA GLU A 282 -7.59 5.62 -3.95
C GLU A 282 -7.21 4.15 -4.16
N LEU A 283 -6.85 3.47 -3.08
CA LEU A 283 -6.43 2.07 -3.11
C LEU A 283 -6.93 1.33 -1.87
N LYS A 284 -7.36 0.08 -2.06
CA LYS A 284 -7.58 -0.85 -0.95
C LYS A 284 -6.29 -1.61 -0.68
N LEU A 285 -5.65 -1.31 0.44
CA LEU A 285 -4.46 -2.02 0.90
C LEU A 285 -4.88 -3.23 1.73
N GLU A 286 -4.11 -4.31 1.65
CA GLU A 286 -4.38 -5.55 2.38
C GLU A 286 -3.08 -6.14 2.95
N THR A 287 -3.13 -6.64 4.18
CA THR A 287 -2.04 -7.37 4.80
C THR A 287 -2.58 -8.43 5.75
N CYS A 288 -1.82 -9.50 5.99
CA CYS A 288 -2.26 -10.62 6.83
C CYS A 288 -1.27 -10.87 7.97
N THR A 289 -1.79 -11.39 9.07
CA THR A 289 -0.96 -11.90 10.18
C THR A 289 -0.14 -13.10 9.74
N LEU A 290 0.83 -13.48 10.56
CA LEU A 290 1.34 -14.85 10.50
C LEU A 290 0.22 -15.82 10.89
N PRO A 291 0.27 -17.08 10.40
CA PRO A 291 -0.64 -18.13 10.82
C PRO A 291 -0.63 -18.32 12.33
N PHE A 292 -1.83 -18.40 12.91
CA PHE A 292 -2.02 -18.59 14.35
C PHE A 292 -3.01 -19.71 14.64
N VAL A 293 -2.93 -20.27 15.84
CA VAL A 293 -3.79 -21.37 16.30
C VAL A 293 -4.82 -20.85 17.28
N ILE A 294 -6.07 -21.35 17.19
CA ILE A 294 -7.15 -21.03 18.13
C ILE A 294 -7.47 -22.23 19.01
N ILE A 295 -7.26 -22.05 20.31
CA ILE A 295 -7.55 -23.04 21.36
C ILE A 295 -8.80 -22.68 22.17
N SER A 296 -9.43 -23.68 22.78
CA SER A 296 -10.56 -23.49 23.70
C SER A 296 -10.13 -23.59 25.17
N ASN A 297 -9.04 -24.31 25.47
CA ASN A 297 -8.57 -24.56 26.82
C ASN A 297 -7.03 -24.47 26.91
N ASN A 298 -6.51 -24.04 28.06
CA ASN A 298 -5.09 -23.87 28.34
C ASN A 298 -4.30 -25.19 28.24
N ASN A 299 -4.92 -26.35 28.45
CA ASN A 299 -4.25 -27.64 28.26
C ASN A 299 -3.77 -27.87 26.81
N GLN A 300 -4.35 -27.19 25.82
CA GLN A 300 -3.95 -27.25 24.42
C GLN A 300 -2.78 -26.32 24.08
N LEU A 301 -2.39 -25.42 24.98
CA LEU A 301 -1.42 -24.35 24.71
C LEU A 301 -0.05 -24.88 24.28
N SER A 302 0.42 -25.97 24.88
CA SER A 302 1.71 -26.58 24.52
C SER A 302 1.71 -27.14 23.11
N SER A 303 0.67 -27.88 22.72
CA SER A 303 0.54 -28.47 21.39
C SER A 303 0.33 -27.39 20.32
N ALA A 304 -0.53 -26.40 20.58
CA ALA A 304 -0.74 -25.26 19.68
C ALA A 304 0.55 -24.47 19.46
N TRP A 305 1.34 -24.26 20.52
CA TRP A 305 2.62 -23.60 20.42
C TRP A 305 3.64 -24.39 19.59
N ALA A 306 3.64 -25.72 19.69
CA ALA A 306 4.48 -26.58 18.86
C ALA A 306 4.16 -26.42 17.37
N SER A 307 2.87 -26.33 16.99
CA SER A 307 2.45 -26.06 15.60
C SER A 307 2.92 -24.70 15.10
N VAL A 308 2.79 -23.66 15.92
CA VAL A 308 3.27 -22.30 15.58
C VAL A 308 4.78 -22.31 15.36
N LEU A 309 5.54 -22.94 16.27
CA LEU A 309 7.00 -23.10 16.12
C LEU A 309 7.34 -23.82 14.82
N TRP A 310 6.76 -25.00 14.60
CA TRP A 310 7.03 -25.82 13.43
C TRP A 310 6.75 -25.07 12.13
N PHE A 311 5.57 -24.46 12.01
CA PHE A 311 5.19 -23.73 10.82
C PHE A 311 6.11 -22.55 10.55
N ASN A 312 6.35 -21.70 11.56
CA ASN A 312 7.12 -20.47 11.37
C ASN A 312 8.64 -20.71 11.30
N MET A 313 9.14 -21.87 11.75
CA MET A 313 10.53 -22.26 11.52
C MET A 313 10.78 -22.71 10.08
N LEU A 314 9.81 -23.37 9.46
CA LEU A 314 9.99 -24.06 8.17
C LEU A 314 9.34 -23.33 6.98
N SER A 315 8.33 -22.51 7.20
CA SER A 315 7.60 -21.78 6.16
C SER A 315 7.72 -20.27 6.32
N THR A 316 8.13 -19.59 5.25
CA THR A 316 8.09 -18.13 5.12
C THR A 316 6.76 -17.63 4.53
N ASN A 317 5.93 -18.55 4.00
CA ASN A 317 4.64 -18.21 3.42
C ASN A 317 3.56 -18.19 4.51
N PRO A 318 2.82 -17.09 4.70
CA PRO A 318 1.71 -17.02 5.64
C PRO A 318 0.44 -17.74 5.15
N LYS A 319 0.37 -18.25 3.91
CA LYS A 319 -0.80 -18.95 3.36
C LYS A 319 -0.52 -20.41 3.08
#